data_AF-A0A7S4DS38-F1
#
_entry.id   AF-A0A7S4DS38-F1
#
_cell.length_a   1.000
_cell.length_b   1.000
_cell.length_c   1.000
_cell.angle_alpha   90.00
_cell.angle_beta   90.00
_cell.angle_gamma   90.00
#
_symmetry.space_group_name_H-M   'P 1'
#
loop_
_entity.id
_entity.type
_entity.pdbx_description
1 polymer ?
#
loop_
_entity_poly.entity_id
_entity_poly.type
_entity_poly.pdbx_seq_one_letter_code
_entity_poly.pdbx_strand_id
1 'polypeptide(L)'
;GRRRGRQRSIYSVSSGRSRLWRVRGGYLRGGELSASSSTTAAGGGEMGRKNKPAASEGSSKPAPAPAIAVLGSGIAAVTCTTELARLLNQHPSSRSSSSSSSSSSLSNNNNSGTKQQNRAEISWFTTRGKLATQMGGGSSHMAAPKPGVPYYDYGVQYILGTDGAFLRDLERWSSLGLCQPLGPSQLGAVTDGQYRPFAMAMDMGTGPKDQKDPKEEEKSGEGRQQQQRQRQAYVANGGFGVFRPRLIEHTARELRSRGVAWIPGFPDQRAKITSMRKRADGRWELRAEKGGKVYGPFDVVVGGFSQHCLTDPLLMSGGRDAERMLQCLRRVEFNQLVVMQVEFQSAVAAPFTMAYINPSRHNDDRDTNNTNTNDNKGKNDKSNQGAQKQPSICFISNNSKKPHQDGKVKHDPNAPELWTIVSTAEFAEINFQTNPRGYRKIAEKEMLEDFAKALGKRSVRDLPGPYKINRINHWEDAVPMTMPPPPSNGCLFDPQAGLAWCGDFCVARSVEGAALSGRAAAEAISSHILNGENAAPSSKQTACSSTHASASPAAPYAPLPSDQRWLTHIDAATVNNNNNNNNDGDDDDDNNITTKPTPTPTTTTTPNADHHHHHHHHHH
;
A
#
# COMPACT_ATOMS: atom_id res chain seq x y z
N GLY A 1 54.11 -38.76 11.88
CA GLY A 1 52.93 -38.35 12.67
C GLY A 1 51.99 -37.53 11.79
N ARG A 2 50.76 -38.02 11.62
CA ARG A 2 49.59 -37.55 10.84
C ARG A 2 49.67 -36.15 10.18
N ARG A 3 49.83 -36.13 8.84
CA ARG A 3 49.33 -35.08 7.93
C ARG A 3 47.98 -35.55 7.35
N ARG A 4 46.91 -34.78 7.55
CA ARG A 4 45.61 -35.00 6.89
C ARG A 4 45.59 -34.29 5.55
N GLY A 5 45.52 -35.06 4.47
CA GLY A 5 45.17 -34.58 3.13
C GLY A 5 43.65 -34.38 3.00
N ARG A 6 43.24 -33.32 2.32
CA ARG A 6 41.88 -33.16 1.77
C ARG A 6 41.99 -33.21 0.25
N GLN A 7 41.49 -34.29 -0.35
CA GLN A 7 41.17 -34.37 -1.76
C GLN A 7 39.98 -33.44 -2.06
N ARG A 8 40.10 -32.60 -3.09
CA ARG A 8 38.95 -32.01 -3.78
C ARG A 8 38.80 -32.77 -5.11
N SER A 9 37.67 -33.45 -5.26
CA SER A 9 37.26 -34.07 -6.52
C SER A 9 36.72 -32.99 -7.45
N ILE A 10 37.23 -32.97 -8.67
CA ILE A 10 36.74 -32.15 -9.78
C ILE A 10 35.73 -33.02 -10.53
N TYR A 11 34.47 -32.56 -10.62
CA TYR A 11 33.52 -33.08 -11.61
C TYR A 11 33.28 -32.01 -12.67
N SER A 12 33.85 -32.29 -13.84
CA SER A 12 33.43 -31.78 -15.15
C SER A 12 32.15 -32.50 -15.54
N VAL A 13 31.10 -31.77 -15.96
CA VAL A 13 30.03 -32.34 -16.79
C VAL A 13 29.70 -31.37 -17.92
N SER A 14 29.73 -31.96 -19.10
CA SER A 14 29.50 -31.43 -20.44
C SER A 14 28.07 -30.96 -20.70
N SER A 15 27.99 -30.07 -21.67
CA SER A 15 26.82 -29.54 -22.36
C SER A 15 25.84 -30.60 -22.91
N GLY A 16 24.55 -30.26 -22.91
CA GLY A 16 23.59 -30.78 -23.89
C GLY A 16 22.13 -30.93 -23.45
N ARG A 17 21.27 -30.20 -24.17
CA ARG A 17 19.83 -30.44 -24.50
C ARG A 17 18.74 -29.69 -23.72
N SER A 18 18.09 -28.83 -24.50
CA SER A 18 16.88 -28.04 -24.30
C SER A 18 15.66 -28.86 -23.86
N ARG A 19 14.80 -28.27 -23.01
CA ARG A 19 13.38 -28.65 -22.89
C ARG A 19 12.48 -27.41 -22.86
N LEU A 20 11.69 -27.30 -23.93
CA LEU A 20 10.47 -26.52 -24.05
C LEU A 20 9.44 -27.03 -23.01
N TRP A 21 8.86 -26.15 -22.20
CA TRP A 21 7.61 -26.45 -21.50
C TRP A 21 6.43 -26.02 -22.38
N ARG A 22 5.88 -26.98 -23.11
CA ARG A 22 4.52 -26.91 -23.67
C ARG A 22 3.63 -27.65 -22.69
N VAL A 23 2.67 -26.96 -22.06
CA VAL A 23 1.61 -27.59 -21.27
C VAL A 23 0.77 -28.41 -22.23
N ARG A 24 0.94 -29.73 -22.18
CA ARG A 24 0.12 -30.71 -22.89
C ARG A 24 -0.64 -31.49 -21.83
N GLY A 25 -1.97 -31.41 -21.88
CA GLY A 25 -2.87 -32.23 -21.07
C GLY A 25 -2.51 -33.70 -21.22
N GLY A 26 -2.22 -34.33 -20.09
CA GLY A 26 -1.98 -35.76 -19.98
C GLY A 26 -3.21 -36.44 -19.41
N TYR A 27 -3.89 -37.21 -20.26
CA TYR A 27 -4.80 -38.29 -19.91
C TYR A 27 -4.18 -39.19 -18.82
N LEU A 28 -4.91 -39.43 -17.73
CA LEU A 28 -4.66 -40.57 -16.86
C LEU A 28 -5.30 -41.81 -17.51
N ARG A 29 -4.45 -42.78 -17.86
CA ARG A 29 -4.82 -44.13 -18.28
C ARG A 29 -5.18 -44.96 -17.05
N GLY A 30 -6.13 -45.87 -17.25
CA GLY A 30 -6.86 -46.58 -16.21
C GLY A 30 -6.03 -47.56 -15.39
N GLY A 31 -6.36 -47.61 -14.11
CA GLY A 31 -6.23 -48.79 -13.28
C GLY A 31 -7.58 -49.50 -13.26
N GLU A 32 -7.57 -50.76 -13.65
CA GLU A 32 -8.70 -51.68 -13.56
C GLU A 32 -9.15 -51.83 -12.11
N LEU A 33 -10.41 -51.53 -11.84
CA LEU A 33 -11.12 -52.01 -10.65
C LEU A 33 -12.22 -52.94 -11.14
N SER A 34 -12.07 -54.21 -10.75
CA SER A 34 -13.01 -55.29 -10.96
C SER A 34 -14.34 -54.96 -10.29
N ALA A 35 -15.41 -54.99 -11.09
CA ALA A 35 -16.77 -55.01 -10.59
C ALA A 35 -17.09 -56.42 -10.08
N SER A 36 -17.38 -56.56 -8.79
CA SER A 36 -18.11 -57.70 -8.25
C SER A 36 -19.53 -57.27 -7.92
N SER A 37 -20.45 -57.68 -8.79
CA SER A 37 -21.89 -57.72 -8.54
C SER A 37 -22.19 -58.70 -7.41
N SER A 38 -22.87 -58.24 -6.36
CA SER A 38 -23.65 -59.15 -5.51
C SER A 38 -25.03 -58.54 -5.23
N THR A 39 -25.99 -59.13 -5.92
CA THR A 39 -27.42 -59.01 -5.70
C THR A 39 -27.77 -59.82 -4.44
N THR A 40 -28.37 -59.21 -3.44
CA THR A 40 -29.24 -59.92 -2.49
C THR A 40 -30.46 -59.06 -2.18
N ALA A 41 -31.62 -59.68 -2.42
CA ALA A 41 -32.94 -59.16 -2.15
C ALA A 41 -33.49 -59.75 -0.84
N ALA A 42 -34.53 -59.07 -0.35
CA ALA A 42 -35.59 -59.52 0.55
C ALA A 42 -35.34 -59.50 2.07
N GLY A 43 -36.32 -58.92 2.78
CA GLY A 43 -36.54 -59.11 4.22
C GLY A 43 -37.30 -57.95 4.87
N GLY A 44 -38.63 -58.04 4.89
CA GLY A 44 -39.53 -57.06 5.47
C GLY A 44 -39.51 -56.98 7.01
N GLY A 45 -40.23 -55.99 7.54
CA GLY A 45 -40.41 -55.79 8.98
C GLY A 45 -41.11 -54.48 9.31
N GLU A 46 -42.38 -54.39 8.96
CA GLU A 46 -43.30 -53.34 9.37
C GLU A 46 -43.72 -53.56 10.84
N MET A 47 -43.35 -52.66 11.74
CA MET A 47 -43.89 -52.62 13.11
C MET A 47 -44.29 -51.19 13.46
N GLY A 48 -45.60 -50.98 13.58
CA GLY A 48 -46.22 -49.73 13.95
C GLY A 48 -45.80 -49.24 15.34
N ARG A 49 -45.35 -47.99 15.41
CA ARG A 49 -45.20 -47.23 16.66
C ARG A 49 -46.23 -46.09 16.69
N LYS A 50 -47.01 -46.07 17.77
CA LYS A 50 -48.00 -45.04 18.11
C LYS A 50 -47.31 -43.69 18.29
N ASN A 51 -47.71 -42.69 17.51
CA ASN A 51 -47.27 -41.30 17.65
C ASN A 51 -47.92 -40.63 18.86
N LYS A 52 -47.10 -40.24 19.83
CA LYS A 52 -47.46 -39.36 20.95
C LYS A 52 -47.05 -37.94 20.53
N PRO A 53 -47.94 -36.92 20.57
CA PRO A 53 -47.59 -35.56 20.17
C PRO A 53 -46.63 -34.99 21.22
N ALA A 54 -45.34 -34.92 20.87
CA ALA A 54 -44.35 -34.23 21.68
C ALA A 54 -44.56 -32.72 21.49
N ALA A 55 -44.91 -32.03 22.57
CA ALA A 55 -44.91 -30.57 22.63
C ALA A 55 -43.47 -30.09 22.35
N SER A 56 -43.24 -29.59 21.13
CA SER A 56 -41.97 -29.01 20.74
C SER A 56 -41.86 -27.62 21.34
N GLU A 57 -41.36 -27.52 22.57
CA GLU A 57 -40.84 -26.26 23.12
C GLU A 57 -39.57 -25.88 22.34
N GLY A 58 -39.76 -25.38 21.12
CA GLY A 58 -38.71 -24.92 20.23
C GLY A 58 -38.17 -23.57 20.69
N SER A 59 -37.40 -23.55 21.78
CA SER A 59 -36.54 -22.41 22.12
C SER A 59 -35.47 -22.25 21.05
N SER A 60 -35.76 -21.49 19.99
CA SER A 60 -34.77 -21.14 18.98
C SER A 60 -33.68 -20.30 19.63
N LYS A 61 -32.51 -20.91 19.88
CA LYS A 61 -31.32 -20.20 20.35
C LYS A 61 -31.01 -19.09 19.34
N PRO A 62 -30.81 -17.83 19.79
CA PRO A 62 -30.49 -16.74 18.88
C PRO A 62 -29.24 -17.07 18.07
N ALA A 63 -29.27 -16.73 16.78
CA ALA A 63 -28.11 -16.92 15.90
C ALA A 63 -26.89 -16.19 16.49
N PRO A 64 -25.68 -16.78 16.39
CA PRO A 64 -24.46 -16.12 16.84
C PRO A 64 -24.24 -14.83 16.05
N ALA A 65 -23.62 -13.84 16.68
CA ALA A 65 -23.25 -12.61 16.00
C ALA A 65 -22.26 -12.89 14.85
N PRO A 66 -22.30 -12.11 13.75
CA PRO A 66 -21.39 -12.30 12.65
C PRO A 66 -19.94 -11.97 13.06
N ALA A 67 -19.00 -12.79 12.62
CA ALA A 67 -17.57 -12.65 12.86
C ALA A 67 -16.85 -12.19 11.59
N ILE A 68 -16.09 -11.10 11.68
CA ILE A 68 -15.41 -10.45 10.54
C ILE A 68 -13.91 -10.44 10.79
N ALA A 69 -13.12 -10.90 9.82
CA ALA A 69 -11.68 -10.75 9.83
C ALA A 69 -11.23 -9.64 8.85
N VAL A 70 -10.38 -8.73 9.30
CA VAL A 70 -9.73 -7.73 8.44
C VAL A 70 -8.23 -7.98 8.42
N LEU A 71 -7.65 -8.13 7.22
CA LEU A 71 -6.25 -8.46 7.00
C LEU A 71 -5.52 -7.28 6.38
N GLY A 72 -4.48 -6.76 7.05
CA GLY A 72 -3.60 -5.73 6.50
C GLY A 72 -3.22 -4.66 7.51
N SER A 73 -2.12 -3.96 7.22
CA SER A 73 -1.63 -2.80 7.99
C SER A 73 -1.66 -1.49 7.22
N GLY A 74 -2.15 -1.50 5.97
CA GLY A 74 -2.28 -0.31 5.14
C GLY A 74 -3.44 0.60 5.58
N ILE A 75 -3.48 1.82 5.05
CA ILE A 75 -4.58 2.77 5.30
C ILE A 75 -5.95 2.16 4.95
N ALA A 76 -6.06 1.36 3.89
CA ALA A 76 -7.31 0.68 3.54
C ALA A 76 -7.84 -0.22 4.67
N ALA A 77 -6.98 -1.07 5.25
CA ALA A 77 -7.37 -1.95 6.35
C ALA A 77 -7.70 -1.16 7.64
N VAL A 78 -6.92 -0.14 7.97
CA VAL A 78 -7.16 0.75 9.13
C VAL A 78 -8.52 1.44 9.01
N THR A 79 -8.80 1.99 7.83
CA THR A 79 -10.06 2.72 7.55
C THR A 79 -11.24 1.75 7.56
N CYS A 80 -11.13 0.60 6.88
CA CYS A 80 -12.16 -0.43 6.87
C CYS A 80 -12.52 -0.90 8.28
N THR A 81 -11.51 -1.23 9.10
CA THR A 81 -11.73 -1.67 10.49
C THR A 81 -12.42 -0.59 11.32
N THR A 82 -12.00 0.68 11.17
CA THR A 82 -12.57 1.82 11.90
C THR A 82 -14.04 2.04 11.52
N GLU A 83 -14.34 2.01 10.21
CA GLU A 83 -15.69 2.22 9.70
C GLU A 83 -16.62 1.05 10.00
N LEU A 84 -16.15 -0.21 9.91
CA LEU A 84 -16.93 -1.38 10.35
C LEU A 84 -17.31 -1.25 11.83
N ALA A 85 -16.33 -0.93 12.69
CA ALA A 85 -16.57 -0.75 14.11
C ALA A 85 -17.53 0.41 14.39
N ARG A 86 -17.53 1.48 13.57
CA ARG A 86 -18.49 2.58 13.70
C ARG A 86 -19.89 2.14 13.29
N LEU A 87 -20.04 1.59 12.09
CA LEU A 87 -21.33 1.21 11.50
C LEU A 87 -22.04 0.15 12.33
N LEU A 88 -21.34 -0.91 12.75
CA LEU A 88 -21.94 -2.03 13.49
C LEU A 88 -22.30 -1.65 14.94
N ASN A 89 -21.76 -0.55 15.48
CA ASN A 89 -22.17 -0.01 16.78
C ASN A 89 -23.31 1.02 16.70
N GLN A 90 -23.53 1.64 15.52
CA GLN A 90 -24.61 2.62 15.30
C GLN A 90 -25.97 1.97 15.08
N HIS A 91 -26.01 0.68 14.78
CA HIS A 91 -27.24 -0.10 14.68
C HIS A 91 -27.40 -1.02 15.92
N PRO A 92 -27.65 -0.47 17.13
CA PRO A 92 -28.20 -1.29 18.19
C PRO A 92 -29.57 -1.72 17.68
N SER A 93 -29.66 -2.98 17.27
CA SER A 93 -30.81 -3.63 16.65
C SER A 93 -32.11 -2.98 17.11
N SER A 94 -32.89 -2.51 16.13
CA SER A 94 -34.29 -2.11 16.26
C SER A 94 -34.90 -2.67 17.54
N ARG A 95 -35.01 -1.78 18.54
CA ARG A 95 -35.80 -2.03 19.75
C ARG A 95 -37.08 -2.69 19.27
N SER A 96 -37.25 -3.97 19.61
CA SER A 96 -38.54 -4.63 19.59
C SER A 96 -39.42 -3.78 20.52
N SER A 97 -40.07 -2.80 19.93
CA SER A 97 -41.06 -1.93 20.53
C SER A 97 -42.34 -2.74 20.68
N SER A 98 -42.26 -3.89 21.36
CA SER A 98 -43.39 -4.44 22.09
C SER A 98 -43.53 -3.62 23.37
N SER A 99 -43.81 -2.32 23.22
CA SER A 99 -44.39 -1.51 24.28
C SER A 99 -45.86 -1.89 24.39
N SER A 100 -46.13 -3.09 24.92
CA SER A 100 -47.40 -3.32 25.60
C SER A 100 -47.31 -2.56 26.92
N SER A 101 -47.95 -1.40 26.93
CA SER A 101 -48.25 -0.61 28.10
C SER A 101 -49.02 -1.45 29.11
N SER A 102 -48.33 -2.00 30.11
CA SER A 102 -48.94 -2.45 31.36
C SER A 102 -48.12 -1.90 32.51
N SER A 103 -48.58 -0.76 32.99
CA SER A 103 -48.23 -0.14 34.25
C SER A 103 -48.52 -1.09 35.41
N SER A 104 -47.48 -1.56 36.13
CA SER A 104 -47.56 -1.79 37.58
C SER A 104 -46.26 -2.35 38.18
N SER A 105 -45.94 -1.79 39.34
CA SER A 105 -45.10 -2.34 40.42
C SER A 105 -43.59 -2.11 40.35
N LEU A 106 -43.18 -1.19 41.23
CA LEU A 106 -41.84 -1.01 41.77
C LEU A 106 -41.37 -2.32 42.42
N SER A 107 -40.33 -2.93 41.84
CA SER A 107 -39.59 -4.03 42.44
C SER A 107 -38.11 -3.77 42.23
N ASN A 108 -37.45 -3.32 43.31
CA ASN A 108 -36.00 -3.27 43.43
C ASN A 108 -35.46 -4.69 43.32
N ASN A 109 -34.84 -5.03 42.19
CA ASN A 109 -34.06 -6.25 42.06
C ASN A 109 -32.71 -5.97 41.40
N ASN A 110 -31.66 -5.99 42.23
CA ASN A 110 -30.25 -5.90 41.88
C ASN A 110 -29.80 -7.19 41.15
N ASN A 111 -30.27 -7.40 39.92
CA ASN A 111 -29.77 -8.46 39.07
C ASN A 111 -29.15 -7.85 37.82
N SER A 112 -27.90 -7.41 37.94
CA SER A 112 -27.07 -6.85 36.86
C SER A 112 -26.61 -7.92 35.86
N GLY A 113 -27.51 -8.81 35.45
CA GLY A 113 -27.34 -9.70 34.32
C GLY A 113 -27.54 -8.90 33.03
N THR A 114 -26.58 -8.04 32.71
CA THR A 114 -26.57 -7.31 31.44
C THR A 114 -26.55 -8.34 30.30
N LYS A 115 -27.70 -8.54 29.65
CA LYS A 115 -27.82 -9.31 28.41
C LYS A 115 -26.90 -8.65 27.38
N GLN A 116 -25.70 -9.20 27.25
CA GLN A 116 -24.69 -8.77 26.30
C GLN A 116 -25.27 -9.03 24.91
N GLN A 117 -25.77 -7.98 24.26
CA GLN A 117 -26.34 -8.05 22.92
C GLN A 117 -25.28 -8.58 21.94
N ASN A 118 -25.72 -9.44 21.02
CA ASN A 118 -24.92 -10.07 19.96
C ASN A 118 -24.36 -9.01 18.99
N ARG A 119 -23.27 -8.34 19.38
CA ARG A 119 -22.52 -7.45 18.51
C ARG A 119 -21.61 -8.27 17.60
N ALA A 120 -21.48 -7.84 16.35
CA ALA A 120 -20.52 -8.41 15.43
C ALA A 120 -19.10 -8.39 16.02
N GLU A 121 -18.38 -9.49 15.86
CA GLU A 121 -17.00 -9.62 16.36
C GLU A 121 -16.03 -9.28 15.23
N ILE A 122 -15.16 -8.27 15.44
CA ILE A 122 -14.17 -7.88 14.44
C ILE A 122 -12.78 -8.29 14.93
N SER A 123 -12.09 -9.13 14.16
CA SER A 123 -10.68 -9.47 14.34
C SER A 123 -9.81 -8.77 13.30
N TRP A 124 -8.93 -7.87 13.73
CA TRP A 124 -8.03 -7.13 12.84
C TRP A 124 -6.60 -7.68 12.93
N PHE A 125 -6.12 -8.26 11.84
CA PHE A 125 -4.80 -8.85 11.70
C PHE A 125 -3.87 -7.89 10.94
N THR A 126 -2.85 -7.36 11.61
CA THR A 126 -1.89 -6.47 10.94
C THR A 126 -0.73 -7.27 10.37
N THR A 127 -0.69 -7.43 9.04
CA THR A 127 0.42 -8.03 8.29
C THR A 127 1.37 -6.95 7.75
N ARG A 128 2.50 -7.32 7.12
CA ARG A 128 3.37 -6.34 6.45
C ARG A 128 2.59 -5.66 5.31
N GLY A 129 2.75 -4.34 5.15
CA GLY A 129 2.04 -3.55 4.13
C GLY A 129 2.97 -2.51 3.50
N LYS A 130 2.60 -2.02 2.30
CA LYS A 130 3.41 -1.10 1.46
C LYS A 130 3.84 0.19 2.18
N LEU A 131 3.03 0.71 3.11
CA LEU A 131 3.27 2.00 3.77
C LEU A 131 4.46 2.06 4.73
N ALA A 132 4.89 0.95 5.37
CA ALA A 132 6.01 1.00 6.32
C ALA A 132 7.31 0.54 5.73
N THR A 133 7.56 1.08 4.58
CA THR A 133 8.78 0.85 3.89
C THR A 133 9.60 2.09 4.22
N GLN A 134 10.23 2.07 5.41
CA GLN A 134 11.19 3.09 5.88
C GLN A 134 12.48 2.42 6.39
N MET A 135 13.61 3.12 6.21
CA MET A 135 14.93 2.70 6.68
C MET A 135 15.46 3.76 7.66
N GLY A 136 15.93 3.35 8.84
CA GLY A 136 16.79 4.20 9.66
C GLY A 136 18.22 4.21 9.09
N GLY A 137 18.97 5.30 9.29
CA GLY A 137 20.37 5.43 8.84
C GLY A 137 21.40 4.54 9.56
N GLY A 138 20.97 3.47 10.24
CA GLY A 138 21.83 2.50 10.93
C GLY A 138 21.95 1.16 10.21
N SER A 139 22.90 0.33 10.64
CA SER A 139 23.21 -0.99 10.06
C SER A 139 22.11 -2.05 10.19
N SER A 140 21.03 -1.80 10.95
CA SER A 140 19.85 -2.66 10.96
C SER A 140 18.70 -2.01 10.17
N HIS A 141 18.53 -2.52 8.96
CA HIS A 141 17.67 -2.04 7.88
C HIS A 141 16.16 -1.98 8.15
N MET A 142 15.71 -2.17 9.38
CA MET A 142 14.29 -2.09 9.76
C MET A 142 14.07 -1.38 11.10
N ALA A 143 15.12 -0.81 11.71
CA ALA A 143 14.94 -0.04 12.93
C ALA A 143 14.11 1.21 12.64
N ALA A 144 13.12 1.47 13.49
CA ALA A 144 12.45 2.76 13.51
C ALA A 144 13.52 3.85 13.61
N PRO A 145 13.40 4.95 12.84
CA PRO A 145 14.28 6.10 12.98
C PRO A 145 14.43 6.47 14.45
N LYS A 146 15.64 6.78 14.89
CA LYS A 146 15.82 7.35 16.22
C LYS A 146 15.43 8.83 16.15
N PRO A 147 14.83 9.40 17.21
CA PRO A 147 14.57 10.84 17.26
C PRO A 147 15.85 11.63 16.94
N GLY A 148 15.75 12.57 15.99
CA GLY A 148 16.87 13.41 15.55
C GLY A 148 17.86 12.72 14.60
N VAL A 149 17.68 11.44 14.28
CA VAL A 149 18.50 10.75 13.27
C VAL A 149 17.82 10.88 11.90
N PRO A 150 18.57 11.26 10.85
CA PRO A 150 18.06 11.29 9.50
C PRO A 150 17.42 9.96 9.06
N TYR A 151 16.40 10.06 8.22
CA TYR A 151 15.66 8.90 7.72
C TYR A 151 15.32 9.04 6.24
N TYR A 152 14.95 7.93 5.61
CA TYR A 152 14.45 7.92 4.24
C TYR A 152 13.04 7.38 4.18
N ASP A 153 12.10 8.18 3.66
CA ASP A 153 10.88 7.61 3.09
C ASP A 153 11.21 7.08 1.70
N TYR A 154 10.91 5.82 1.42
CA TYR A 154 11.21 5.21 0.13
C TYR A 154 9.98 4.69 -0.62
N GLY A 155 8.85 4.52 0.06
CA GLY A 155 7.54 4.36 -0.56
C GLY A 155 6.84 5.71 -0.71
N VAL A 156 5.75 5.88 0.02
CA VAL A 156 4.97 7.13 0.05
C VAL A 156 5.82 8.28 0.56
N GLN A 157 5.81 9.40 -0.18
CA GLN A 157 6.59 10.60 0.16
C GLN A 157 5.74 11.65 0.87
N TYR A 158 4.44 11.69 0.57
CA TYR A 158 3.45 12.58 1.18
C TYR A 158 2.03 12.02 0.94
N ILE A 159 1.03 12.57 1.64
CA ILE A 159 -0.39 12.25 1.47
C ILE A 159 -1.13 13.49 0.97
N LEU A 160 -2.01 13.34 -0.01
CA LEU A 160 -2.99 14.38 -0.38
C LEU A 160 -4.32 14.07 0.28
N GLY A 161 -4.96 15.09 0.86
CA GLY A 161 -6.36 15.04 1.26
C GLY A 161 -7.20 15.95 0.38
N THR A 162 -8.24 15.39 -0.23
CA THR A 162 -9.23 16.08 -1.07
C THR A 162 -10.66 15.71 -0.68
N ASP A 163 -10.89 14.50 -0.19
CA ASP A 163 -12.14 14.05 0.40
C ASP A 163 -12.33 14.63 1.81
N GLY A 164 -13.53 15.12 2.10
CA GLY A 164 -13.81 15.79 3.37
C GLY A 164 -13.73 14.88 4.58
N ALA A 165 -14.04 13.58 4.45
CA ALA A 165 -13.92 12.64 5.55
C ALA A 165 -12.46 12.23 5.78
N PHE A 166 -11.71 12.00 4.72
CA PHE A 166 -10.28 11.71 4.80
C PHE A 166 -9.47 12.91 5.32
N LEU A 167 -9.83 14.14 4.97
CA LEU A 167 -9.23 15.35 5.55
C LEU A 167 -9.40 15.41 7.07
N ARG A 168 -10.58 15.06 7.59
CA ARG A 168 -10.79 14.96 9.05
C ARG A 168 -9.91 13.90 9.69
N ASP A 169 -9.68 12.78 9.01
CA ASP A 169 -8.73 11.76 9.48
C ASP A 169 -7.30 12.30 9.51
N LEU A 170 -6.87 13.06 8.49
CA LEU A 170 -5.55 13.71 8.44
C LEU A 170 -5.38 14.76 9.53
N GLU A 171 -6.38 15.60 9.77
CA GLU A 171 -6.41 16.58 10.86
C GLU A 171 -6.29 15.89 12.22
N ARG A 172 -7.05 14.81 12.42
CA ARG A 172 -6.97 13.99 13.63
C ARG A 172 -5.57 13.41 13.80
N TRP A 173 -4.99 12.81 12.76
CA TRP A 173 -3.63 12.25 12.82
C TRP A 173 -2.59 13.35 13.08
N SER A 174 -2.82 14.55 12.57
CA SER A 174 -1.97 15.70 12.85
C SER A 174 -2.05 16.16 14.31
N SER A 175 -3.26 16.21 14.90
CA SER A 175 -3.43 16.50 16.34
C SER A 175 -2.79 15.44 17.25
N LEU A 176 -2.64 14.20 16.76
CA LEU A 176 -1.93 13.12 17.44
C LEU A 176 -0.40 13.20 17.24
N GLY A 177 0.09 14.20 16.50
CA GLY A 177 1.51 14.37 16.18
C GLY A 177 2.06 13.33 15.20
N LEU A 178 1.19 12.63 14.46
CA LEU A 178 1.62 11.57 13.52
C LEU A 178 2.03 12.15 12.16
N CYS A 179 1.38 13.22 11.71
CA CYS A 179 1.67 13.91 10.46
C CYS A 179 1.47 15.42 10.61
N GLN A 180 1.84 16.18 9.59
CA GLN A 180 1.55 17.62 9.54
C GLN A 180 1.42 18.12 8.09
N PRO A 181 0.68 19.21 7.87
CA PRO A 181 0.57 19.81 6.56
C PRO A 181 1.93 20.34 6.07
N LEU A 182 2.17 20.23 4.77
CA LEU A 182 3.25 20.94 4.08
C LEU A 182 2.88 22.41 3.87
N GLY A 183 3.89 23.27 3.99
CA GLY A 183 3.79 24.65 3.54
C GLY A 183 3.64 24.75 2.01
N PRO A 184 3.06 25.84 1.50
CA PRO A 184 2.66 25.98 0.09
C PRO A 184 3.84 25.97 -0.89
N SER A 185 5.04 26.37 -0.46
CA SER A 185 6.26 26.35 -1.28
C SER A 185 7.07 25.05 -1.17
N GLN A 186 6.62 24.09 -0.37
CA GLN A 186 7.39 22.87 -0.10
C GLN A 186 7.15 21.77 -1.14
N LEU A 187 6.00 21.79 -1.83
CA LEU A 187 5.63 20.80 -2.84
C LEU A 187 5.24 21.49 -4.16
N GLY A 188 5.82 21.05 -5.27
CA GLY A 188 5.52 21.62 -6.58
C GLY A 188 6.02 20.76 -7.73
N ALA A 189 6.28 21.40 -8.87
CA ALA A 189 6.86 20.78 -10.03
C ALA A 189 8.12 21.52 -10.50
N VAL A 190 9.08 20.79 -11.02
CA VAL A 190 10.26 21.31 -11.73
C VAL A 190 10.05 21.09 -13.21
N THR A 191 10.30 22.12 -14.01
CA THR A 191 10.31 22.06 -15.48
C THR A 191 11.49 22.90 -15.95
N ASP A 192 12.41 22.32 -16.72
CA ASP A 192 13.63 23.04 -17.18
C ASP A 192 14.46 23.66 -16.05
N GLY A 193 14.60 22.92 -14.94
CA GLY A 193 15.31 23.41 -13.75
C GLY A 193 14.58 24.53 -12.99
N GLN A 194 13.41 24.98 -13.46
CA GLN A 194 12.59 25.99 -12.80
C GLN A 194 11.55 25.33 -11.91
N TYR A 195 11.59 25.64 -10.63
CA TYR A 195 10.61 25.17 -9.66
C TYR A 195 9.36 26.06 -9.66
N ARG A 196 8.19 25.43 -9.68
CA ARG A 196 6.88 26.06 -9.52
C ARG A 196 6.15 25.38 -8.37
N PRO A 197 5.94 26.05 -7.23
CA PRO A 197 5.07 25.56 -6.18
C PRO A 197 3.70 25.21 -6.74
N PHE A 198 3.08 24.13 -6.26
CA PHE A 198 1.66 23.96 -6.53
C PHE A 198 0.91 25.09 -5.85
N ALA A 199 -0.12 25.62 -6.50
CA ALA A 199 -1.07 26.53 -5.88
C ALA A 199 -1.85 25.76 -4.78
N MET A 200 -1.19 25.54 -3.64
CA MET A 200 -1.80 25.07 -2.41
C MET A 200 -2.55 26.28 -1.89
N ALA A 201 -3.86 26.28 -2.07
CA ALA A 201 -4.75 27.41 -1.85
C ALA A 201 -4.36 28.23 -0.60
N MET A 202 -3.63 29.31 -0.85
CA MET A 202 -3.39 30.42 0.05
C MET A 202 -4.33 31.52 -0.43
N ASP A 203 -5.59 31.47 -0.02
CA ASP A 203 -6.37 32.70 0.15
C ASP A 203 -7.47 32.47 1.18
N MET A 204 -7.09 32.47 2.45
CA MET A 204 -8.01 32.78 3.54
C MET A 204 -8.01 34.31 3.71
N GLY A 205 -8.57 35.00 2.71
CA GLY A 205 -9.05 36.37 2.80
C GLY A 205 -8.01 37.45 3.07
N THR A 206 -7.57 38.14 2.02
CA THR A 206 -7.60 39.62 1.94
C THR A 206 -7.28 40.07 0.50
N GLY A 207 -7.95 39.49 -0.50
CA GLY A 207 -7.95 40.02 -1.86
C GLY A 207 -8.83 41.29 -2.00
N PRO A 208 -8.49 42.23 -2.90
CA PRO A 208 -9.16 43.53 -3.00
C PRO A 208 -10.62 43.36 -3.38
N LYS A 209 -11.50 44.07 -2.68
CA LYS A 209 -12.92 44.18 -3.03
C LYS A 209 -13.06 44.97 -4.32
N ASP A 210 -12.88 44.31 -5.47
CA ASP A 210 -13.37 44.85 -6.73
C ASP A 210 -14.90 44.77 -6.68
N GLN A 211 -15.51 45.94 -6.54
CA GLN A 211 -16.95 46.16 -6.56
C GLN A 211 -17.53 45.69 -7.90
N LYS A 212 -17.94 44.43 -7.98
CA LYS A 212 -18.93 43.98 -8.96
C LYS A 212 -20.30 43.87 -8.31
N ASP A 213 -21.31 44.14 -9.14
CA ASP A 213 -22.69 44.40 -8.76
C ASP A 213 -23.27 43.31 -7.83
N PRO A 214 -23.80 43.65 -6.63
CA PRO A 214 -24.21 42.68 -5.60
C PRO A 214 -25.37 41.74 -5.94
N LYS A 215 -25.98 41.82 -7.13
CA LYS A 215 -27.32 41.24 -7.37
C LYS A 215 -27.35 39.93 -8.16
N GLU A 216 -26.26 39.48 -8.77
CA GLU A 216 -26.26 38.21 -9.53
C GLU A 216 -25.38 37.09 -8.94
N GLU A 217 -24.51 37.38 -7.97
CA GLU A 217 -23.57 36.37 -7.43
C GLU A 217 -24.09 35.56 -6.22
N GLU A 218 -25.24 35.93 -5.66
CA GLU A 218 -25.73 35.37 -4.38
C GLU A 218 -26.30 33.94 -4.47
N LYS A 219 -26.42 33.35 -5.67
CA LYS A 219 -26.95 31.97 -5.85
C LYS A 219 -25.95 30.94 -6.40
N SER A 220 -24.72 31.33 -6.75
CA SER A 220 -23.70 30.40 -7.25
C SER A 220 -22.34 30.45 -6.54
N GLY A 221 -22.16 31.37 -5.58
CA GLY A 221 -20.89 31.58 -4.88
C GLY A 221 -20.50 30.45 -3.90
N GLU A 222 -21.47 29.88 -3.18
CA GLU A 222 -21.19 28.87 -2.15
C GLU A 222 -20.62 27.57 -2.74
N GLY A 223 -21.06 27.16 -3.94
CA GLY A 223 -20.59 25.92 -4.58
C GLY A 223 -19.14 25.99 -5.09
N ARG A 224 -18.68 27.15 -5.59
CA ARG A 224 -17.30 27.32 -6.08
C ARG A 224 -16.30 27.52 -4.95
N GLN A 225 -16.67 28.24 -3.88
CA GLN A 225 -15.82 28.36 -2.69
C GLN A 225 -15.66 27.02 -1.95
N GLN A 226 -16.64 26.11 -2.05
CA GLN A 226 -16.50 24.75 -1.51
C GLN A 226 -15.66 23.82 -2.40
N GLN A 227 -15.70 23.96 -3.73
CA GLN A 227 -14.85 23.17 -4.64
C GLN A 227 -13.38 23.63 -4.67
N GLN A 228 -13.11 24.88 -4.33
CA GLN A 228 -11.76 25.41 -4.15
C GLN A 228 -11.18 25.11 -2.76
N ARG A 229 -11.84 24.24 -1.96
CA ARG A 229 -11.29 23.69 -0.72
C ARG A 229 -10.03 22.88 -1.02
N GLN A 230 -8.94 23.63 -0.97
CA GLN A 230 -7.57 23.32 -0.59
C GLN A 230 -7.19 21.84 -0.65
N ARG A 231 -6.54 21.47 -1.76
CA ARG A 231 -5.69 20.27 -1.77
C ARG A 231 -4.55 20.50 -0.78
N GLN A 232 -4.63 19.88 0.39
CA GLN A 232 -3.58 19.96 1.40
C GLN A 232 -2.72 18.71 1.34
N ALA A 233 -1.40 18.90 1.19
CA ALA A 233 -0.43 17.83 1.32
C ALA A 233 0.01 17.68 2.77
N TYR A 234 0.17 16.44 3.24
CA TYR A 234 0.65 16.08 4.57
C TYR A 234 1.89 15.19 4.46
N VAL A 235 2.77 15.28 5.45
CA VAL A 235 3.90 14.33 5.59
C VAL A 235 3.89 13.71 6.98
N ALA A 236 4.41 12.50 7.08
CA ALA A 236 4.59 11.80 8.34
C ALA A 236 5.72 12.40 9.19
N ASN A 237 5.45 12.63 10.47
CA ASN A 237 6.45 13.08 11.45
C ASN A 237 7.41 11.94 11.75
N GLY A 238 8.68 12.10 11.35
CA GLY A 238 9.69 11.05 11.43
C GLY A 238 9.54 9.97 10.36
N GLY A 239 8.76 10.22 9.31
CA GLY A 239 8.57 9.36 8.15
C GLY A 239 7.54 8.25 8.29
N PHE A 240 7.19 7.64 7.15
CA PHE A 240 6.02 6.78 7.02
C PHE A 240 6.12 5.42 7.75
N GLY A 241 7.34 4.95 8.00
CA GLY A 241 7.58 3.76 8.81
C GLY A 241 7.41 3.97 10.31
N VAL A 242 7.48 5.20 10.82
CA VAL A 242 7.07 5.56 12.19
C VAL A 242 5.58 5.82 12.25
N PHE A 243 5.06 6.55 11.25
CA PHE A 243 3.65 6.90 11.16
C PHE A 243 2.74 5.66 11.20
N ARG A 244 2.99 4.66 10.35
CA ARG A 244 2.12 3.47 10.25
C ARG A 244 1.96 2.72 11.59
N PRO A 245 3.03 2.24 12.27
CA PRO A 245 2.86 1.51 13.52
C PRO A 245 2.19 2.35 14.61
N ARG A 246 2.49 3.66 14.71
CA ARG A 246 1.80 4.54 15.67
C ARG A 246 0.32 4.70 15.34
N LEU A 247 -0.03 4.90 14.07
CA LEU A 247 -1.43 4.97 13.62
C LEU A 247 -2.19 3.69 13.97
N ILE A 248 -1.59 2.52 13.73
CA ILE A 248 -2.17 1.23 14.05
C ILE A 248 -2.40 1.10 15.55
N GLU A 249 -1.39 1.41 16.36
CA GLU A 249 -1.48 1.31 17.82
C GLU A 249 -2.57 2.24 18.39
N HIS A 250 -2.61 3.50 17.94
CA HIS A 250 -3.65 4.46 18.33
C HIS A 250 -5.05 3.97 17.93
N THR A 251 -5.21 3.51 16.69
CA THR A 251 -6.49 3.00 16.19
C THR A 251 -6.92 1.75 16.96
N ALA A 252 -6.02 0.80 17.20
CA ALA A 252 -6.32 -0.41 17.95
C ALA A 252 -6.73 -0.09 19.40
N ARG A 253 -6.10 0.90 20.03
CA ARG A 253 -6.48 1.37 21.37
C ARG A 253 -7.89 1.97 21.38
N GLU A 254 -8.22 2.80 20.39
CA GLU A 254 -9.56 3.38 20.21
C GLU A 254 -10.61 2.28 20.02
N LEU A 255 -10.34 1.33 19.11
CA LEU A 255 -11.30 0.30 18.69
C LEU A 255 -11.45 -0.84 19.71
N ARG A 256 -10.53 -1.00 20.67
CA ARG A 256 -10.67 -1.96 21.76
C ARG A 256 -11.96 -1.75 22.56
N SER A 257 -12.31 -0.48 22.82
CA SER A 257 -13.56 -0.11 23.51
C SER A 257 -14.83 -0.49 22.71
N ARG A 258 -14.66 -0.71 21.40
CA ARG A 258 -15.72 -1.08 20.45
C ARG A 258 -15.77 -2.57 20.15
N GLY A 259 -15.01 -3.39 20.89
CA GLY A 259 -14.99 -4.85 20.74
C GLY A 259 -14.13 -5.37 19.61
N VAL A 260 -13.23 -4.56 19.05
CA VAL A 260 -12.29 -5.03 18.00
C VAL A 260 -11.09 -5.74 18.64
N ALA A 261 -10.86 -6.99 18.25
CA ALA A 261 -9.70 -7.77 18.63
C ALA A 261 -8.53 -7.47 17.67
N TRP A 262 -7.54 -6.70 18.12
CA TRP A 262 -6.32 -6.46 17.35
C TRP A 262 -5.28 -7.57 17.57
N ILE A 263 -4.83 -8.19 16.47
CA ILE A 263 -3.90 -9.30 16.44
C ILE A 263 -2.65 -8.86 15.64
N PRO A 264 -1.54 -8.49 16.31
CA PRO A 264 -0.36 -7.99 15.63
C PRO A 264 0.40 -9.12 14.92
N GLY A 265 0.48 -9.07 13.59
CA GLY A 265 1.28 -9.97 12.76
C GLY A 265 2.63 -9.39 12.29
N PHE A 266 2.93 -8.16 12.70
CA PHE A 266 4.22 -7.49 12.47
C PHE A 266 4.53 -6.51 13.63
N PRO A 267 5.78 -6.45 14.12
CA PRO A 267 6.93 -7.28 13.71
C PRO A 267 6.82 -8.74 14.19
N ASP A 268 5.88 -9.06 15.07
CA ASP A 268 5.64 -10.44 15.51
C ASP A 268 5.01 -11.30 14.40
N GLN A 269 5.87 -11.99 13.65
CA GLN A 269 5.43 -12.89 12.57
C GLN A 269 4.64 -14.12 13.05
N ARG A 270 4.48 -14.34 14.37
CA ARG A 270 3.69 -15.48 14.90
C ARG A 270 2.22 -15.42 14.48
N ALA A 271 1.69 -14.23 14.22
CA ALA A 271 0.31 -14.07 13.76
C ALA A 271 0.19 -13.66 12.28
N LYS A 272 1.27 -13.76 11.50
CA LYS A 272 1.21 -13.51 10.05
C LYS A 272 0.33 -14.57 9.38
N ILE A 273 -0.82 -14.15 8.88
CA ILE A 273 -1.74 -15.03 8.14
C ILE A 273 -1.14 -15.34 6.76
N THR A 274 -1.06 -16.63 6.43
CA THR A 274 -0.52 -17.10 5.13
C THR A 274 -1.46 -17.99 4.36
N SER A 275 -2.50 -18.53 5.02
CA SER A 275 -3.55 -19.25 4.31
C SER A 275 -4.92 -19.01 4.92
N MET A 276 -5.94 -19.25 4.11
CA MET A 276 -7.34 -19.23 4.48
C MET A 276 -8.05 -20.43 3.85
N ARG A 277 -9.11 -20.92 4.47
CA ARG A 277 -9.95 -21.99 3.91
C ARG A 277 -11.40 -21.76 4.28
N LYS A 278 -12.31 -22.11 3.37
CA LYS A 278 -13.73 -22.17 3.68
C LYS A 278 -14.07 -23.54 4.28
N ARG A 279 -14.75 -23.52 5.42
CA ARG A 279 -15.22 -24.71 6.14
C ARG A 279 -16.48 -25.26 5.48
N ALA A 280 -16.86 -26.49 5.86
CA ALA A 280 -18.11 -27.10 5.44
C ALA A 280 -19.37 -26.32 5.89
N ASP A 281 -19.26 -25.53 6.96
CA ASP A 281 -20.35 -24.66 7.44
C ASP A 281 -20.38 -23.30 6.71
N GLY A 282 -19.60 -23.13 5.65
CA GLY A 282 -19.58 -21.92 4.82
C GLY A 282 -18.76 -20.77 5.39
N ARG A 283 -18.16 -20.90 6.58
CA ARG A 283 -17.34 -19.86 7.21
C ARG A 283 -15.86 -20.04 6.95
N TRP A 284 -15.10 -18.94 7.07
CA TRP A 284 -13.67 -18.91 6.83
C TRP A 284 -12.86 -19.24 8.08
N GLU A 285 -11.75 -19.94 7.89
CA GLU A 285 -10.67 -20.06 8.86
C GLU A 285 -9.39 -19.49 8.28
N LEU A 286 -8.64 -18.79 9.13
CA LEU A 286 -7.34 -18.22 8.79
C LEU A 286 -6.24 -18.96 9.54
N ARG A 287 -5.12 -19.23 8.88
CA ARG A 287 -3.97 -19.90 9.49
C ARG A 287 -2.75 -19.00 9.48
N ALA A 288 -2.12 -18.87 10.64
CA ALA A 288 -0.83 -18.20 10.77
C ALA A 288 0.33 -19.09 10.30
N GLU A 289 1.37 -18.45 9.76
CA GLU A 289 2.58 -19.08 9.24
C GLU A 289 3.31 -19.88 10.31
N LYS A 290 3.61 -19.25 11.45
CA LYS A 290 4.36 -19.87 12.53
C LYS A 290 3.42 -20.50 13.54
N GLY A 291 3.67 -21.76 13.88
CA GLY A 291 2.89 -22.52 14.87
C GLY A 291 1.53 -23.02 14.36
N GLY A 292 1.14 -22.69 13.12
CA GLY A 292 -0.07 -23.21 12.49
C GLY A 292 -1.36 -22.82 13.21
N LYS A 293 -1.33 -21.78 14.06
CA LYS A 293 -2.48 -21.31 14.83
C LYS A 293 -3.62 -20.96 13.87
N VAL A 294 -4.81 -21.48 14.17
CA VAL A 294 -6.03 -21.24 13.40
C VAL A 294 -6.87 -20.18 14.10
N TYR A 295 -7.41 -19.26 13.32
CA TYR A 295 -8.34 -18.23 13.76
C TYR A 295 -9.66 -18.38 13.01
N GLY A 296 -10.76 -18.04 13.66
CA GLY A 296 -12.11 -18.17 13.14
C GLY A 296 -12.95 -19.14 13.96
N PRO A 297 -14.15 -19.51 13.47
CA PRO A 297 -14.68 -19.21 12.13
C PRO A 297 -15.06 -17.74 11.92
N PHE A 298 -14.96 -17.25 10.68
CA PHE A 298 -15.39 -15.91 10.25
C PHE A 298 -16.44 -15.98 9.14
N ASP A 299 -17.48 -15.16 9.22
CA ASP A 299 -18.49 -15.04 8.16
C ASP A 299 -17.96 -14.21 6.98
N VAL A 300 -17.12 -13.21 7.26
CA VAL A 300 -16.52 -12.34 6.24
C VAL A 300 -15.01 -12.19 6.46
N VAL A 301 -14.22 -12.27 5.38
CA VAL A 301 -12.79 -11.93 5.38
C VAL A 301 -12.55 -10.76 4.42
N VAL A 302 -11.81 -9.75 4.90
CA VAL A 302 -11.45 -8.55 4.16
C VAL A 302 -9.94 -8.49 3.98
N GLY A 303 -9.45 -8.34 2.75
CA GLY A 303 -8.07 -8.00 2.48
C GLY A 303 -7.88 -6.52 2.18
N GLY A 304 -6.94 -5.88 2.89
CA GLY A 304 -6.58 -4.46 2.74
C GLY A 304 -5.14 -4.27 2.26
N PHE A 305 -4.71 -5.07 1.28
CA PHE A 305 -3.37 -5.01 0.67
C PHE A 305 -3.40 -5.43 -0.80
N SER A 306 -2.45 -4.92 -1.59
CA SER A 306 -2.46 -4.96 -3.05
C SER A 306 -1.22 -5.57 -3.70
N GLN A 307 -0.34 -6.22 -2.93
CA GLN A 307 0.86 -6.88 -3.49
C GLN A 307 0.50 -8.29 -3.95
N HIS A 308 0.77 -8.59 -5.23
CA HIS A 308 0.46 -9.90 -5.81
C HIS A 308 1.17 -11.03 -5.07
N CYS A 309 2.42 -10.79 -4.65
CA CYS A 309 3.19 -11.73 -3.85
C CYS A 309 2.58 -12.06 -2.48
N LEU A 310 1.65 -11.24 -1.98
CA LEU A 310 0.90 -11.49 -0.74
C LEU A 310 -0.53 -11.99 -1.02
N THR A 311 -1.21 -11.42 -2.02
CA THR A 311 -2.60 -11.77 -2.34
C THR A 311 -2.73 -13.16 -2.94
N ASP A 312 -1.84 -13.51 -3.88
CA ASP A 312 -1.95 -14.76 -4.63
C ASP A 312 -1.83 -16.00 -3.73
N PRO A 313 -0.76 -16.17 -2.92
CA PRO A 313 -0.64 -17.35 -2.07
C PRO A 313 -1.81 -17.50 -1.08
N LEU A 314 -2.28 -16.37 -0.54
CA LEU A 314 -3.40 -16.37 0.41
C LEU A 314 -4.70 -16.78 -0.29
N LEU A 315 -5.05 -16.16 -1.41
CA LEU A 315 -6.30 -16.46 -2.11
C LEU A 315 -6.28 -17.85 -2.76
N MET A 316 -5.15 -18.28 -3.31
CA MET A 316 -4.99 -19.64 -3.83
C MET A 316 -5.25 -20.71 -2.75
N SER A 317 -4.85 -20.46 -1.50
CA SER A 317 -5.13 -21.38 -0.40
C SER A 317 -6.63 -21.51 -0.06
N GLY A 318 -7.43 -20.49 -0.40
CA GLY A 318 -8.89 -20.50 -0.27
C GLY A 318 -9.61 -21.37 -1.30
N GLY A 319 -8.89 -21.87 -2.32
CA GLY A 319 -9.43 -22.77 -3.34
C GLY A 319 -10.55 -22.13 -4.17
N ARG A 320 -11.55 -22.95 -4.54
CA ARG A 320 -12.65 -22.53 -5.44
C ARG A 320 -13.46 -21.36 -4.90
N ASP A 321 -13.59 -21.23 -3.58
CA ASP A 321 -14.35 -20.15 -2.95
C ASP A 321 -13.69 -18.77 -3.08
N ALA A 322 -12.39 -18.73 -3.31
CA ALA A 322 -11.61 -17.50 -3.47
C ALA A 322 -11.22 -17.21 -4.94
N GLU A 323 -11.46 -18.15 -5.85
CA GLU A 323 -11.00 -18.08 -7.24
C GLU A 323 -11.52 -16.84 -7.97
N ARG A 324 -12.79 -16.45 -7.77
CA ARG A 324 -13.34 -15.23 -8.39
C ARG A 324 -12.59 -13.98 -7.96
N MET A 325 -12.34 -13.85 -6.66
CA MET A 325 -11.59 -12.71 -6.10
C MET A 325 -10.16 -12.68 -6.63
N LEU A 326 -9.49 -13.84 -6.67
CA LEU A 326 -8.14 -13.99 -7.22
C LEU A 326 -8.08 -13.56 -8.69
N GLN A 327 -9.02 -14.03 -9.52
CA GLN A 327 -9.09 -13.65 -10.94
C GLN A 327 -9.33 -12.16 -11.13
N CYS A 328 -10.16 -11.53 -10.29
CA CYS A 328 -10.37 -10.09 -10.32
C CYS A 328 -9.08 -9.33 -9.97
N LEU A 329 -8.40 -9.72 -8.89
CA LEU A 329 -7.19 -9.04 -8.44
C LEU A 329 -6.03 -9.20 -9.42
N ARG A 330 -5.86 -10.35 -10.06
CA ARG A 330 -4.83 -10.57 -11.08
C ARG A 330 -4.96 -9.71 -12.34
N ARG A 331 -6.11 -9.06 -12.55
CA ARG A 331 -6.31 -8.07 -13.63
C ARG A 331 -5.83 -6.67 -13.25
N VAL A 332 -5.49 -6.47 -11.98
CA VAL A 332 -4.90 -5.22 -11.50
C VAL A 332 -3.42 -5.26 -11.86
N GLU A 333 -3.06 -4.43 -12.84
CA GLU A 333 -1.68 -4.22 -13.27
C GLU A 333 -1.05 -3.13 -12.41
N PHE A 334 0.25 -3.21 -12.21
CA PHE A 334 1.01 -2.22 -11.46
C PHE A 334 2.19 -1.74 -12.29
N ASN A 335 2.46 -0.43 -12.19
CA ASN A 335 3.71 0.13 -12.65
C ASN A 335 4.84 -0.26 -11.71
N GLN A 336 5.99 -0.47 -12.33
CA GLN A 336 7.25 -0.69 -11.65
C GLN A 336 7.93 0.65 -11.38
N LEU A 337 8.68 0.80 -10.28
CA LEU A 337 9.48 2.00 -10.00
C LEU A 337 10.85 1.64 -9.43
N VAL A 338 11.88 2.40 -9.81
CA VAL A 338 13.18 2.39 -9.16
C VAL A 338 13.27 3.58 -8.20
N VAL A 339 13.66 3.32 -6.97
CA VAL A 339 13.82 4.35 -5.93
C VAL A 339 15.26 4.36 -5.45
N MET A 340 15.91 5.51 -5.58
CA MET A 340 17.28 5.74 -5.17
C MET A 340 17.36 6.66 -3.96
N GLN A 341 18.16 6.27 -2.98
CA GLN A 341 18.45 7.03 -1.76
C GLN A 341 19.87 7.58 -1.86
N VAL A 342 19.99 8.90 -1.83
CA VAL A 342 21.27 9.61 -2.00
C VAL A 342 21.51 10.48 -0.79
N GLU A 343 22.75 10.49 -0.32
CA GLU A 343 23.23 11.36 0.75
C GLU A 343 24.30 12.29 0.20
N PHE A 344 24.14 13.59 0.45
CA PHE A 344 25.10 14.62 0.07
C PHE A 344 25.77 15.15 1.34
N GLN A 345 27.10 15.23 1.38
CA GLN A 345 27.81 15.77 2.55
C GLN A 345 27.60 17.28 2.74
N SER A 346 27.15 17.98 1.71
CA SER A 346 26.86 19.42 1.72
C SER A 346 25.46 19.68 1.23
N ALA A 347 24.89 20.81 1.66
CA ALA A 347 23.53 21.16 1.33
C ALA A 347 23.32 21.31 -0.18
N VAL A 348 22.23 20.73 -0.69
CA VAL A 348 21.81 20.82 -2.08
C VAL A 348 20.83 21.97 -2.21
N ALA A 349 21.24 23.01 -2.94
CA ALA A 349 20.43 24.20 -3.16
C ALA A 349 19.17 23.88 -3.98
N ALA A 350 18.06 23.61 -3.28
CA ALA A 350 16.74 23.41 -3.86
C ALA A 350 15.71 24.28 -3.11
N PRO A 351 14.84 25.02 -3.81
CA PRO A 351 13.85 25.90 -3.16
C PRO A 351 12.63 25.16 -2.59
N PHE A 352 12.65 23.82 -2.61
CA PHE A 352 11.53 22.96 -2.24
C PHE A 352 11.96 21.84 -1.28
N THR A 353 10.96 21.18 -0.72
CA THR A 353 11.11 19.89 -0.01
C THR A 353 10.90 18.74 -0.98
N MET A 354 9.89 18.83 -1.85
CA MET A 354 9.51 17.81 -2.81
C MET A 354 9.12 18.42 -4.15
N ALA A 355 9.43 17.73 -5.24
CA ALA A 355 9.02 18.17 -6.57
C ALA A 355 8.73 16.99 -7.49
N TYR A 356 7.67 17.16 -8.29
CA TYR A 356 7.47 16.40 -9.52
C TYR A 356 8.42 16.89 -10.61
N ILE A 357 8.91 15.98 -11.43
CA ILE A 357 9.76 16.32 -12.57
C ILE A 357 8.92 16.22 -13.82
N ASN A 358 8.66 17.37 -14.45
CA ASN A 358 8.06 17.39 -15.78
C ASN A 358 9.21 17.36 -16.79
N PRO A 359 9.27 16.35 -17.67
CA PRO A 359 10.19 16.41 -18.79
C PRO A 359 9.86 17.67 -19.58
N SER A 360 10.88 18.47 -19.85
CA SER A 360 10.68 19.53 -20.81
C SER A 360 10.45 18.93 -22.17
N ARG A 361 9.43 19.44 -22.84
CA ARG A 361 9.30 19.29 -24.29
C ARG A 361 10.37 20.19 -24.90
N HIS A 362 11.64 19.80 -24.75
CA HIS A 362 12.72 20.48 -25.43
C HIS A 362 12.46 20.33 -26.93
N ASN A 363 11.96 21.40 -27.55
CA ASN A 363 11.88 21.55 -29.00
C ASN A 363 13.30 21.80 -29.54
N ASP A 364 14.23 20.88 -29.27
CA ASP A 364 15.63 20.97 -29.71
C ASP A 364 15.80 20.79 -31.23
N ASP A 365 14.70 20.68 -31.97
CA ASP A 365 14.69 20.75 -33.43
C ASP A 365 15.12 22.13 -33.99
N ARG A 366 15.35 23.16 -33.16
CA ARG A 366 15.69 24.51 -33.67
C ARG A 366 17.18 24.80 -33.84
N ASP A 367 18.10 23.98 -33.30
CA ASP A 367 19.55 24.26 -33.40
C ASP A 367 20.26 23.46 -34.51
N THR A 368 19.55 22.67 -35.32
CA THR A 368 20.15 21.97 -36.49
C THR A 368 20.00 22.74 -37.82
N ASN A 369 19.32 23.89 -37.83
CA ASN A 369 19.11 24.70 -39.05
C ASN A 369 20.14 25.84 -39.21
N ASN A 370 21.46 25.58 -39.21
CA ASN A 370 22.39 26.54 -39.84
C ASN A 370 23.80 26.03 -40.21
N THR A 371 23.93 24.86 -40.83
CA THR A 371 25.11 24.59 -41.68
C THR A 371 24.65 24.08 -43.03
N ASN A 372 24.24 25.06 -43.85
CA ASN A 372 23.99 24.90 -45.27
C ASN A 372 25.33 24.74 -46.00
N THR A 373 26.00 23.60 -45.83
CA THR A 373 27.09 23.19 -46.72
C THR A 373 26.52 22.18 -47.70
N ASN A 374 26.16 22.71 -48.87
CA ASN A 374 25.94 21.94 -50.08
C ASN A 374 27.16 21.06 -50.33
N ASP A 375 27.02 19.73 -50.16
CA ASP A 375 27.72 18.78 -51.00
C ASP A 375 26.96 17.45 -51.11
N ASN A 376 26.53 17.20 -52.34
CA ASN A 376 25.83 16.01 -52.80
C ASN A 376 26.75 14.78 -52.76
N LYS A 377 26.35 13.71 -52.06
CA LYS A 377 26.28 12.35 -52.63
C LYS A 377 25.62 11.35 -51.68
N GLY A 378 24.53 10.76 -52.16
CA GLY A 378 23.62 9.94 -51.36
C GLY A 378 24.17 8.58 -50.91
N LYS A 379 23.64 8.15 -49.77
CA LYS A 379 23.40 6.76 -49.37
C LYS A 379 22.25 6.74 -48.36
N ASN A 380 21.40 5.72 -48.46
CA ASN A 380 20.14 5.55 -47.73
C ASN A 380 20.31 5.31 -46.22
N ASP A 381 20.60 6.34 -45.42
CA ASP A 381 20.48 6.26 -43.95
C ASP A 381 19.08 6.68 -43.49
N LYS A 382 18.07 5.90 -43.90
CA LYS A 382 16.74 5.92 -43.28
C LYS A 382 16.79 5.02 -42.04
N SER A 383 17.01 5.57 -40.83
CA SER A 383 16.42 5.01 -39.58
C SER A 383 16.83 5.67 -38.27
N ASN A 384 17.84 6.55 -38.22
CA ASN A 384 18.24 7.16 -36.94
C ASN A 384 17.56 8.52 -36.71
N GLN A 385 16.22 8.56 -36.77
CA GLN A 385 15.48 9.65 -36.15
C GLN A 385 15.80 9.58 -34.65
N GLY A 386 16.55 10.57 -34.15
CA GLY A 386 17.03 10.61 -32.77
C GLY A 386 15.86 10.52 -31.81
N ALA A 387 15.58 9.33 -31.31
CA ALA A 387 14.54 9.11 -30.32
C ALA A 387 14.87 9.99 -29.12
N GLN A 388 13.99 10.95 -28.84
CA GLN A 388 14.13 11.84 -27.70
C GLN A 388 14.28 10.97 -26.45
N LYS A 389 15.42 11.09 -25.78
CA LYS A 389 15.70 10.30 -24.58
C LYS A 389 14.67 10.65 -23.52
N GLN A 390 13.87 9.67 -23.12
CA GLN A 390 12.89 9.85 -22.04
C GLN A 390 13.58 10.12 -20.70
N PRO A 391 12.95 10.91 -19.82
CA PRO A 391 13.49 11.17 -18.49
C PRO A 391 13.54 9.88 -17.66
N SER A 392 14.61 9.72 -16.89
CA SER A 392 14.77 8.60 -15.96
C SER A 392 14.03 8.81 -14.65
N ILE A 393 13.67 10.04 -14.26
CA ILE A 393 13.05 10.38 -12.98
C ILE A 393 11.69 11.09 -13.13
N CYS A 394 10.78 10.87 -12.19
CA CYS A 394 9.47 11.54 -12.14
C CYS A 394 9.24 12.34 -10.85
N PHE A 395 9.97 12.05 -9.77
CA PHE A 395 9.75 12.68 -8.48
C PHE A 395 11.03 12.69 -7.63
N ILE A 396 11.23 13.78 -6.88
CA ILE A 396 12.36 13.96 -5.98
C ILE A 396 11.90 14.52 -4.63
N SER A 397 12.55 14.07 -3.55
CA SER A 397 12.21 14.45 -2.18
C SER A 397 13.46 14.63 -1.34
N ASN A 398 13.57 15.78 -0.70
CA ASN A 398 14.55 16.07 0.33
C ASN A 398 14.02 15.64 1.70
N ASN A 399 14.46 14.47 2.18
CA ASN A 399 14.05 13.94 3.47
C ASN A 399 14.61 14.75 4.65
N SER A 400 15.75 15.43 4.48
CA SER A 400 16.31 16.31 5.53
C SER A 400 15.45 17.55 5.81
N LYS A 401 14.57 17.93 4.87
CA LYS A 401 13.58 19.01 5.04
C LYS A 401 12.22 18.53 5.55
N LYS A 402 12.05 17.23 5.82
CA LYS A 402 10.84 16.68 6.43
C LYS A 402 10.91 16.77 7.96
N PRO A 403 9.76 16.86 8.65
CA PRO A 403 9.71 16.85 10.10
C PRO A 403 10.17 15.53 10.69
N HIS A 404 10.90 15.61 11.80
CA HIS A 404 11.28 14.45 12.60
C HIS A 404 10.11 13.97 13.46
N GLN A 405 10.33 12.94 14.29
CA GLN A 405 9.28 12.33 15.11
C GLN A 405 8.60 13.27 16.10
N ASP A 406 9.22 14.40 16.42
CA ASP A 406 8.68 15.46 17.28
C ASP A 406 7.95 16.57 16.49
N GLY A 407 7.72 16.36 15.19
CA GLY A 407 7.07 17.32 14.28
C GLY A 407 7.97 18.48 13.85
N LYS A 408 9.20 18.57 14.36
CA LYS A 408 10.11 19.67 14.04
C LYS A 408 11.01 19.28 12.87
N VAL A 409 11.20 20.21 11.93
CA VAL A 409 12.28 20.10 10.95
C VAL A 409 13.58 20.44 11.68
N LYS A 410 14.44 19.43 11.84
CA LYS A 410 15.77 19.61 12.42
C LYS A 410 16.76 19.56 11.26
N HIS A 411 17.23 20.73 10.87
CA HIS A 411 18.28 20.89 9.90
C HIS A 411 19.56 21.29 10.63
N ASP A 412 20.46 20.33 10.82
CA ASP A 412 21.85 20.65 11.16
C ASP A 412 22.57 20.97 9.86
N PRO A 413 23.08 22.20 9.66
CA PRO A 413 23.79 22.58 8.44
C PRO A 413 25.07 21.76 8.19
N ASN A 414 25.59 21.06 9.20
CA ASN A 414 26.73 20.18 9.08
C ASN A 414 26.34 18.70 8.88
N ALA A 415 25.05 18.36 9.00
CA ALA A 415 24.59 17.00 8.76
C ALA A 415 24.42 16.75 7.25
N PRO A 416 24.68 15.51 6.79
CA PRO A 416 24.43 15.14 5.41
C PRO A 416 22.96 15.34 5.01
N GLU A 417 22.75 15.78 3.78
CA GLU A 417 21.43 15.98 3.21
C GLU A 417 20.93 14.71 2.52
N LEU A 418 19.72 14.27 2.89
CA LEU A 418 19.17 13.00 2.46
C LEU A 418 18.10 13.20 1.39
N TRP A 419 18.27 12.54 0.26
CA TRP A 419 17.37 12.62 -0.88
C TRP A 419 16.80 11.25 -1.27
N THR A 420 15.52 11.26 -1.65
CA THR A 420 14.86 10.15 -2.35
C THR A 420 14.57 10.60 -3.77
N ILE A 421 15.01 9.82 -4.74
CA ILE A 421 14.83 10.05 -6.18
C ILE A 421 14.03 8.86 -6.74
N VAL A 422 12.92 9.14 -7.41
CA VAL A 422 12.00 8.12 -7.93
C VAL A 422 12.01 8.16 -9.45
N SER A 423 12.21 6.99 -10.06
CA SER A 423 12.27 6.86 -11.51
C SER A 423 10.91 7.10 -12.18
N THR A 424 10.89 7.27 -13.49
CA THR A 424 9.66 7.01 -14.27
C THR A 424 9.36 5.50 -14.29
N ALA A 425 8.11 5.14 -14.56
CA ALA A 425 7.71 3.73 -14.67
C ALA A 425 8.34 3.06 -15.90
N GLU A 426 8.36 3.77 -17.03
CA GLU A 426 8.96 3.31 -18.27
C GLU A 426 10.48 3.07 -18.13
N PHE A 427 11.20 3.98 -17.44
CA PHE A 427 12.61 3.76 -17.13
C PHE A 427 12.82 2.49 -16.29
N ALA A 428 11.99 2.27 -15.27
CA ALA A 428 12.09 1.09 -14.42
C ALA A 428 11.85 -0.19 -15.22
N GLU A 429 10.78 -0.22 -16.03
CA GLU A 429 10.39 -1.38 -16.81
C GLU A 429 11.46 -1.78 -17.84
N ILE A 430 11.93 -0.81 -18.64
CA ILE A 430 12.98 -1.05 -19.64
C ILE A 430 14.24 -1.58 -18.96
N ASN A 431 14.72 -0.90 -17.91
CA ASN A 431 16.01 -1.23 -17.31
C ASN A 431 15.98 -2.47 -16.43
N PHE A 432 14.85 -2.80 -15.80
CA PHE A 432 14.71 -4.01 -15.01
C PHE A 432 14.62 -5.26 -15.91
N GLN A 433 13.84 -5.20 -17.00
CA GLN A 433 13.61 -6.36 -17.85
C GLN A 433 14.76 -6.61 -18.86
N THR A 434 15.39 -5.56 -19.37
CA THR A 434 16.29 -5.69 -20.53
C THR A 434 17.78 -5.61 -20.20
N ASN A 435 18.17 -5.25 -18.97
CA ASN A 435 19.57 -5.05 -18.63
C ASN A 435 20.19 -6.32 -18.01
N PRO A 436 21.00 -7.09 -18.76
CA PRO A 436 21.59 -8.33 -18.26
C PRO A 436 22.66 -8.12 -17.18
N ARG A 437 23.12 -6.88 -16.97
CA ARG A 437 24.11 -6.52 -15.95
C ARG A 437 23.48 -5.91 -14.69
N GLY A 438 22.15 -5.97 -14.59
CA GLY A 438 21.36 -5.38 -13.52
C GLY A 438 21.10 -3.88 -13.72
N TYR A 439 20.00 -3.40 -13.16
CA TYR A 439 19.51 -2.03 -13.31
C TYR A 439 20.23 -0.99 -12.44
N ARG A 440 20.98 -1.40 -11.40
CA ARG A 440 21.53 -0.47 -10.39
C ARG A 440 22.52 0.54 -10.95
N LYS A 441 23.50 0.10 -11.76
CA LYS A 441 24.52 0.99 -12.34
C LYS A 441 23.93 2.02 -13.30
N ILE A 442 22.94 1.62 -14.08
CA ILE A 442 22.25 2.51 -15.02
C ILE A 442 21.31 3.46 -14.27
N ALA A 443 20.60 2.98 -13.24
CA ALA A 443 19.79 3.82 -12.36
C ALA A 443 20.64 4.90 -11.67
N GLU A 444 21.77 4.52 -11.07
CA GLU A 444 22.69 5.48 -10.45
C GLU A 444 23.13 6.56 -11.42
N LYS A 445 23.66 6.16 -12.58
CA LYS A 445 24.18 7.10 -13.58
C LYS A 445 23.09 8.03 -14.12
N GLU A 446 21.98 7.47 -14.59
CA GLU A 446 20.98 8.23 -15.34
C GLU A 446 20.06 9.04 -14.42
N MET A 447 19.63 8.46 -13.30
CA MET A 447 18.76 9.18 -12.35
C MET A 447 19.50 10.32 -11.65
N LEU A 448 20.81 10.18 -11.36
CA LEU A 448 21.61 11.30 -10.83
C LEU A 448 21.80 12.40 -11.88
N GLU A 449 21.99 12.04 -13.14
CA GLU A 449 22.16 13.02 -14.23
C GLU A 449 20.88 13.83 -14.43
N ASP A 450 19.71 13.19 -14.45
CA ASP A 450 18.45 13.92 -14.54
C ASP A 450 18.09 14.66 -13.24
N PHE A 451 18.54 14.18 -12.08
CA PHE A 451 18.45 14.91 -10.82
C PHE A 451 19.27 16.21 -10.86
N ALA A 452 20.49 16.16 -11.39
CA ALA A 452 21.33 17.36 -11.58
C ALA A 452 20.65 18.37 -12.50
N LYS A 453 20.11 17.93 -13.64
CA LYS A 453 19.36 18.79 -14.57
C LYS A 453 18.11 19.39 -13.93
N ALA A 454 17.37 18.61 -13.15
CA ALA A 454 16.21 19.10 -12.41
C ALA A 454 16.57 20.22 -11.41
N LEU A 455 17.81 20.26 -10.94
CA LEU A 455 18.33 21.33 -10.08
C LEU A 455 19.02 22.46 -10.86
N GLY A 456 18.84 22.51 -12.19
CA GLY A 456 19.46 23.53 -13.05
C GLY A 456 20.98 23.39 -13.18
N LYS A 457 21.53 22.19 -12.93
CA LYS A 457 22.94 21.88 -13.10
C LYS A 457 23.20 21.26 -14.48
N ARG A 458 24.43 21.39 -15.00
CA ARG A 458 24.78 20.86 -16.33
C ARG A 458 25.15 19.39 -16.29
N SER A 459 25.63 18.90 -15.14
CA SER A 459 25.98 17.49 -14.93
C SER A 459 26.01 17.13 -13.46
N VAL A 460 26.10 15.83 -13.14
CA VAL A 460 26.33 15.33 -11.77
C VAL A 460 27.56 15.95 -11.10
N ARG A 461 28.59 16.37 -11.84
CA ARG A 461 29.81 16.99 -11.29
C ARG A 461 29.57 18.38 -10.68
N ASP A 462 28.48 19.03 -11.07
CA ASP A 462 28.09 20.36 -10.56
C ASP A 462 27.19 20.24 -9.30
N LEU A 463 26.84 19.01 -8.88
CA LEU A 463 26.19 18.77 -7.60
C LEU A 463 27.19 18.95 -6.45
N PRO A 464 26.74 19.31 -5.23
CA PRO A 464 27.62 19.35 -4.07
C PRO A 464 28.29 18.00 -3.86
N GLY A 465 29.62 17.97 -3.90
CA GLY A 465 30.41 16.77 -3.66
C GLY A 465 30.95 16.73 -2.21
N PRO A 466 31.27 15.53 -1.69
CA PRO A 466 30.94 14.21 -2.23
C PRO A 466 29.52 13.74 -1.84
N TYR A 467 28.99 12.79 -2.60
CA TYR A 467 27.71 12.12 -2.32
C TYR A 467 27.91 10.60 -2.20
N LYS A 468 26.95 9.94 -1.54
CA LYS A 468 26.91 8.50 -1.33
C LYS A 468 25.54 7.96 -1.74
N ILE A 469 25.52 6.92 -2.58
CA ILE A 469 24.32 6.14 -2.82
C ILE A 469 24.14 5.18 -1.63
N ASN A 470 23.10 5.40 -0.85
CA ASN A 470 22.77 4.52 0.26
C ASN A 470 22.00 3.28 -0.21
N ARG A 471 21.13 3.44 -1.22
CA ARG A 471 20.33 2.33 -1.74
C ARG A 471 19.72 2.62 -3.11
N ILE A 472 19.53 1.56 -3.89
CA ILE A 472 18.70 1.55 -5.10
C ILE A 472 17.78 0.34 -5.00
N ASN A 473 16.47 0.58 -4.96
CA ASN A 473 15.43 -0.44 -4.83
C ASN A 473 14.52 -0.48 -6.04
N HIS A 474 14.01 -1.67 -6.33
CA HIS A 474 12.98 -1.89 -7.32
C HIS A 474 11.63 -2.22 -6.66
N TRP A 475 10.56 -1.61 -7.14
CA TRP A 475 9.18 -1.80 -6.73
C TRP A 475 8.41 -2.41 -7.88
N GLU A 476 8.16 -3.71 -7.85
CA GLU A 476 7.38 -4.39 -8.90
C GLU A 476 5.92 -3.94 -8.89
N ASP A 477 5.29 -3.93 -7.70
CA ASP A 477 3.91 -3.52 -7.51
C ASP A 477 3.83 -2.08 -6.95
N ALA A 478 4.44 -1.09 -7.60
CA ALA A 478 4.59 0.24 -7.02
C ALA A 478 3.26 1.02 -7.00
N VAL A 479 2.66 1.23 -8.17
CA VAL A 479 1.46 2.07 -8.36
C VAL A 479 0.47 1.33 -9.26
N PRO A 480 -0.79 1.13 -8.87
CA PRO A 480 -1.76 0.42 -9.72
C PRO A 480 -2.04 1.20 -11.01
N MET A 481 -2.07 0.50 -12.14
CA MET A 481 -2.31 1.06 -13.47
C MET A 481 -3.75 0.87 -13.91
N THR A 482 -4.28 -0.33 -13.70
CA THR A 482 -5.67 -0.61 -13.96
C THR A 482 -6.46 -0.56 -12.66
N MET A 483 -7.72 -0.15 -12.76
CA MET A 483 -8.68 -0.29 -11.68
C MET A 483 -9.66 -1.39 -12.06
N PRO A 484 -10.19 -2.16 -11.11
CA PRO A 484 -11.24 -3.12 -11.41
C PRO A 484 -12.42 -2.44 -12.12
N PRO A 485 -13.03 -3.09 -13.12
CA PRO A 485 -14.05 -2.46 -13.96
C PRO A 485 -15.22 -1.93 -13.11
N PRO A 486 -15.80 -0.77 -13.48
CA PRO A 486 -17.04 -0.30 -12.89
C PRO A 486 -18.18 -1.32 -12.99
N PRO A 487 -19.15 -1.33 -12.05
CA PRO A 487 -19.26 -0.45 -10.90
C PRO A 487 -18.62 -1.11 -9.67
N SER A 488 -17.29 -1.08 -9.55
CA SER A 488 -16.67 -1.29 -8.24
C SER A 488 -17.12 -0.10 -7.39
N ASN A 489 -17.91 -0.34 -6.34
CA ASN A 489 -18.40 0.70 -5.42
C ASN A 489 -17.26 1.25 -4.55
N GLY A 490 -16.05 1.36 -5.09
CA GLY A 490 -14.80 1.63 -4.36
C GLY A 490 -14.17 0.40 -3.71
N CYS A 491 -14.74 -0.80 -3.86
CA CYS A 491 -14.14 -2.05 -3.37
C CYS A 491 -14.54 -3.25 -4.24
N LEU A 492 -13.86 -4.38 -4.04
CA LEU A 492 -14.28 -5.69 -4.54
C LEU A 492 -15.02 -6.41 -3.43
N PHE A 493 -16.25 -6.87 -3.67
CA PHE A 493 -17.00 -7.63 -2.68
C PHE A 493 -17.77 -8.79 -3.32
N ASP A 494 -17.51 -9.98 -2.82
CA ASP A 494 -18.19 -11.22 -3.16
C ASP A 494 -19.04 -11.67 -1.95
N PRO A 495 -20.32 -11.27 -1.88
CA PRO A 495 -21.19 -11.57 -0.74
C PRO A 495 -21.46 -13.08 -0.59
N GLN A 496 -21.47 -13.84 -1.69
CA GLN A 496 -21.67 -15.29 -1.64
C GLN A 496 -20.44 -15.99 -1.07
N ALA A 497 -19.25 -15.50 -1.40
CA ALA A 497 -18.02 -16.03 -0.83
C ALA A 497 -17.81 -15.56 0.61
N GLY A 498 -18.35 -14.40 1.00
CA GLY A 498 -17.98 -13.72 2.25
C GLY A 498 -16.58 -13.10 2.15
N LEU A 499 -16.21 -12.58 0.97
CA LEU A 499 -14.87 -12.03 0.72
C LEU A 499 -14.97 -10.59 0.22
N ALA A 500 -14.19 -9.70 0.82
CA ALA A 500 -14.01 -8.32 0.34
C ALA A 500 -12.53 -7.99 0.15
N TRP A 501 -12.22 -7.13 -0.81
CA TRP A 501 -10.88 -6.58 -1.01
C TRP A 501 -10.92 -5.07 -1.24
N CYS A 502 -9.99 -4.37 -0.60
CA CYS A 502 -9.87 -2.92 -0.65
C CYS A 502 -8.41 -2.49 -0.74
N GLY A 503 -8.18 -1.33 -1.36
CA GLY A 503 -6.85 -0.78 -1.58
C GLY A 503 -6.84 0.41 -2.52
N ASP A 504 -5.65 0.95 -2.73
CA ASP A 504 -5.36 2.05 -3.67
C ASP A 504 -5.79 1.74 -5.11
N PHE A 505 -5.85 0.46 -5.49
CA PHE A 505 -6.27 0.04 -6.83
C PHE A 505 -7.79 0.08 -7.05
N CYS A 506 -8.61 0.29 -6.03
CA CYS A 506 -10.08 0.26 -6.17
C CYS A 506 -10.73 1.63 -6.43
N VAL A 507 -10.07 2.74 -6.06
CA VAL A 507 -10.66 4.09 -6.12
C VAL A 507 -9.72 5.06 -6.82
N ALA A 508 -8.52 5.23 -6.26
CA ALA A 508 -7.51 6.13 -6.78
C ALA A 508 -6.13 5.70 -6.28
N ARG A 509 -5.12 5.92 -7.12
CA ARG A 509 -3.70 5.52 -6.93
C ARG A 509 -3.00 6.37 -5.85
N SER A 510 -3.60 6.48 -4.68
CA SER A 510 -3.18 7.36 -3.60
C SER A 510 -3.53 6.75 -2.24
N VAL A 511 -2.95 7.34 -1.18
CA VAL A 511 -3.28 6.95 0.20
C VAL A 511 -4.74 7.26 0.53
N GLU A 512 -5.27 8.37 0.00
CA GLU A 512 -6.70 8.71 0.09
C GLU A 512 -7.57 7.67 -0.60
N GLY A 513 -7.24 7.27 -1.84
CA GLY A 513 -8.00 6.23 -2.55
C GLY A 513 -8.01 4.91 -1.80
N ALA A 514 -6.91 4.55 -1.13
CA ALA A 514 -6.88 3.40 -0.23
C ALA A 514 -7.84 3.56 0.96
N ALA A 515 -7.90 4.74 1.59
CA ALA A 515 -8.82 5.02 2.69
C ALA A 515 -10.28 4.91 2.25
N LEU A 516 -10.62 5.58 1.13
CA LEU A 516 -11.95 5.56 0.53
C LEU A 516 -12.37 4.13 0.16
N SER A 517 -11.43 3.33 -0.36
CA SER A 517 -11.70 1.92 -0.65
C SER A 517 -11.99 1.11 0.62
N GLY A 518 -11.27 1.38 1.71
CA GLY A 518 -11.53 0.76 3.00
C GLY A 518 -12.92 1.11 3.55
N ARG A 519 -13.32 2.39 3.45
CA ARG A 519 -14.67 2.86 3.83
C ARG A 519 -15.75 2.17 2.99
N ALA A 520 -15.58 2.12 1.68
CA ALA A 520 -16.49 1.43 0.77
C ALA A 520 -16.67 -0.06 1.12
N ALA A 521 -15.58 -0.78 1.43
CA ALA A 521 -15.66 -2.17 1.85
C ALA A 521 -16.45 -2.34 3.16
N ALA A 522 -16.22 -1.45 4.14
CA ALA A 522 -16.96 -1.47 5.40
C ALA A 522 -18.47 -1.26 5.19
N GLU A 523 -18.85 -0.31 4.33
CA GLU A 523 -20.24 -0.03 4.00
C GLU A 523 -20.92 -1.19 3.27
N ALA A 524 -20.23 -1.80 2.29
CA ALA A 524 -20.74 -2.96 1.55
C ALA A 524 -20.99 -4.17 2.47
N ILE A 525 -20.04 -4.44 3.38
CA ILE A 525 -20.14 -5.54 4.35
C ILE A 525 -21.23 -5.25 5.38
N SER A 526 -21.26 -4.05 5.95
CA SER A 526 -22.29 -3.68 6.93
C SER A 526 -23.69 -3.79 6.33
N SER A 527 -23.86 -3.32 5.09
CA SER A 527 -25.14 -3.43 4.36
C SER A 527 -25.52 -4.89 4.13
N HIS A 528 -24.56 -5.74 3.74
CA HIS A 528 -24.81 -7.17 3.57
C HIS A 528 -25.24 -7.86 4.87
N ILE A 529 -24.57 -7.56 5.99
CA ILE A 529 -24.91 -8.12 7.29
C ILE A 529 -26.28 -7.65 7.77
N LEU A 530 -26.56 -6.34 7.70
CA LEU A 530 -27.81 -5.76 8.20
C LEU A 530 -29.03 -6.12 7.34
N ASN A 531 -28.84 -6.26 6.03
CA ASN A 531 -29.92 -6.69 5.13
C ASN A 531 -30.10 -8.22 5.11
N GLY A 532 -29.12 -8.97 5.62
CA GLY A 532 -29.02 -10.42 5.58
C GLY A 532 -29.96 -11.20 6.51
N GLU A 533 -30.78 -10.53 7.32
CA GLU A 533 -31.82 -11.22 8.12
C GLU A 533 -33.09 -11.57 7.31
N ASN A 534 -33.26 -11.09 6.07
CA ASN A 534 -34.49 -11.30 5.29
C ASN A 534 -34.32 -11.94 3.89
N ALA A 535 -33.09 -12.22 3.45
CA ALA A 535 -32.84 -12.75 2.10
C ALA A 535 -32.37 -14.21 2.15
N ALA A 536 -33.30 -15.15 2.37
CA ALA A 536 -33.07 -16.52 1.95
C ALA A 536 -32.70 -16.53 0.45
N PRO A 537 -31.75 -17.37 0.01
CA PRO A 537 -31.28 -17.35 -1.37
C PRO A 537 -32.39 -17.84 -2.29
N SER A 538 -33.23 -16.93 -2.79
CA SER A 538 -34.08 -17.22 -3.93
C SER A 538 -33.14 -17.42 -5.12
N SER A 539 -33.18 -18.62 -5.70
CA SER A 539 -32.25 -19.18 -6.68
C SER A 539 -32.28 -18.50 -8.07
N LYS A 540 -32.56 -17.20 -8.16
CA LYS A 540 -32.74 -16.47 -9.42
C LYS A 540 -32.11 -15.07 -9.45
N GLN A 541 -30.94 -14.88 -8.86
CA GLN A 541 -30.07 -13.75 -9.24
C GLN A 541 -28.98 -14.24 -10.18
N THR A 542 -29.23 -14.01 -11.46
CA THR A 542 -28.33 -14.21 -12.58
C THR A 542 -27.05 -13.41 -12.37
N ALA A 543 -25.91 -14.08 -12.55
CA ALA A 543 -24.60 -13.44 -12.67
C ALA A 543 -24.63 -12.28 -13.67
N CYS A 544 -23.78 -11.27 -13.44
CA CYS A 544 -23.48 -10.12 -14.32
C CYS A 544 -24.07 -10.23 -15.73
N SER A 545 -25.30 -9.76 -15.88
CA SER A 545 -25.91 -9.46 -17.17
C SER A 545 -26.35 -8.02 -17.09
N SER A 546 -25.68 -7.18 -17.88
CA SER A 546 -26.00 -5.79 -18.14
C SER A 546 -27.47 -5.63 -18.52
N THR A 547 -28.25 -4.87 -17.76
CA THR A 547 -29.36 -4.04 -18.26
C THR A 547 -29.86 -3.08 -17.18
N HIS A 548 -30.18 -1.86 -17.62
CA HIS A 548 -30.50 -0.67 -16.84
C HIS A 548 -31.74 -0.80 -15.93
N ALA A 549 -31.64 -0.27 -14.70
CA ALA A 549 -32.75 0.38 -14.02
C ALA A 549 -32.24 1.43 -13.02
N SER A 550 -32.89 2.59 -13.06
CA SER A 550 -32.57 3.86 -12.41
C SER A 550 -32.59 3.80 -10.88
N ALA A 551 -31.43 4.02 -10.26
CA ALA A 551 -31.30 4.58 -8.91
C ALA A 551 -30.46 5.86 -9.00
N SER A 552 -30.85 6.87 -8.21
CA SER A 552 -30.31 8.24 -8.26
C SER A 552 -28.77 8.27 -8.15
N PRO A 553 -28.05 8.96 -9.05
CA PRO A 553 -26.61 8.89 -9.12
C PRO A 553 -25.95 9.67 -7.98
N ALA A 554 -25.09 9.00 -7.21
CA ALA A 554 -23.93 9.68 -6.64
C ALA A 554 -23.20 10.37 -7.82
N ALA A 555 -22.91 11.66 -7.67
CA ALA A 555 -22.32 12.47 -8.73
C ALA A 555 -21.13 11.72 -9.38
N PRO A 556 -21.09 11.58 -10.72
CA PRO A 556 -19.91 11.04 -11.36
C PRO A 556 -18.72 11.90 -10.95
N TYR A 557 -17.64 11.26 -10.48
CA TYR A 557 -16.36 11.94 -10.30
C TYR A 557 -16.10 12.74 -11.58
N ALA A 558 -16.02 14.06 -11.45
CA ALA A 558 -15.72 14.93 -12.58
C ALA A 558 -14.41 14.44 -13.22
N PRO A 559 -14.34 14.32 -14.56
CA PRO A 559 -13.07 14.05 -15.21
C PRO A 559 -12.04 15.06 -14.70
N LEU A 560 -10.83 14.57 -14.40
CA LEU A 560 -9.73 15.42 -13.93
C LEU A 560 -9.61 16.64 -14.87
N PRO A 561 -9.37 17.86 -14.35
CA PRO A 561 -9.20 19.07 -15.16
C PRO A 561 -8.24 18.84 -16.33
N SER A 562 -8.42 19.56 -17.45
CA SER A 562 -7.56 19.50 -18.65
C SER A 562 -6.05 19.55 -18.34
N ASP A 563 -5.71 20.19 -17.24
CA ASP A 563 -4.36 20.47 -16.77
C ASP A 563 -3.73 19.24 -16.06
N GLN A 564 -4.51 18.16 -15.90
CA GLN A 564 -4.11 16.86 -15.35
C GLN A 564 -4.12 15.72 -16.38
N ARG A 565 -4.35 15.99 -17.69
CA ARG A 565 -4.21 14.97 -18.75
C ARG A 565 -2.80 14.36 -18.84
N TRP A 566 -1.79 15.01 -18.25
CA TRP A 566 -0.41 14.53 -18.21
C TRP A 566 -0.19 13.33 -17.27
N LEU A 567 -1.11 13.07 -16.34
CA LEU A 567 -1.10 11.84 -15.52
C LEU A 567 -1.79 10.65 -16.22
N THR A 568 -2.43 10.89 -17.37
CA THR A 568 -3.19 9.88 -18.15
C THR A 568 -2.62 9.59 -19.53
N HIS A 569 -1.55 10.25 -19.97
CA HIS A 569 -0.86 9.92 -21.24
C HIS A 569 0.41 9.12 -20.97
N ILE A 570 0.22 7.81 -20.82
CA ILE A 570 1.21 6.80 -21.20
C ILE A 570 0.42 5.87 -22.12
N ASP A 571 0.35 6.23 -23.41
CA ASP A 571 -0.30 5.41 -24.42
C ASP A 571 0.61 4.23 -24.80
N ALA A 572 -0.05 3.10 -24.97
CA ALA A 572 0.51 1.79 -25.25
C ALA A 572 1.42 1.78 -26.49
N ALA A 573 2.70 1.44 -26.28
CA ALA A 573 3.54 0.89 -27.33
C ALA A 573 3.47 -0.64 -27.27
N THR A 574 2.90 -1.23 -28.32
CA THR A 574 2.89 -2.67 -28.59
C THR A 574 4.30 -3.25 -28.53
N VAL A 575 4.62 -4.04 -27.50
CA VAL A 575 5.88 -4.80 -27.45
C VAL A 575 5.61 -6.30 -27.57
N ASN A 576 6.22 -6.85 -28.61
CA ASN A 576 6.17 -8.22 -29.05
C ASN A 576 6.96 -9.11 -28.08
N ASN A 577 6.36 -10.23 -27.68
CA ASN A 577 6.79 -11.08 -26.58
C ASN A 577 8.00 -11.96 -26.99
N ASN A 578 9.18 -11.71 -26.44
CA ASN A 578 10.33 -12.63 -26.53
C ASN A 578 10.91 -12.89 -25.13
N ASN A 579 10.58 -14.05 -24.59
CA ASN A 579 11.06 -14.57 -23.31
C ASN A 579 12.55 -14.88 -23.34
N ASN A 580 13.32 -14.36 -22.38
CA ASN A 580 14.58 -14.95 -21.93
C ASN A 580 14.62 -14.99 -20.40
N ASN A 581 14.80 -16.20 -19.86
CA ASN A 581 14.96 -16.47 -18.44
C ASN A 581 16.37 -16.08 -17.98
N ASN A 582 16.47 -15.31 -16.89
CA ASN A 582 17.68 -15.27 -16.06
C ASN A 582 17.29 -15.58 -14.60
N ASN A 583 17.97 -16.58 -14.05
CA ASN A 583 18.05 -16.83 -12.60
C ASN A 583 19.15 -15.91 -12.06
N ASP A 584 18.84 -15.10 -11.04
CA ASP A 584 19.87 -14.44 -10.23
C ASP A 584 19.86 -15.03 -8.82
N GLY A 585 21.03 -15.51 -8.41
CA GLY A 585 21.39 -15.75 -7.02
C GLY A 585 21.80 -14.44 -6.37
N ASP A 586 21.42 -14.28 -5.11
CA ASP A 586 21.87 -13.21 -4.24
C ASP A 586 23.38 -13.33 -3.98
N ASP A 587 24.20 -12.59 -4.73
CA ASP A 587 25.59 -12.30 -4.36
C ASP A 587 25.67 -10.86 -3.82
N ASP A 588 25.63 -10.76 -2.49
CA ASP A 588 26.05 -9.58 -1.72
C ASP A 588 27.59 -9.47 -1.75
N ASP A 589 28.13 -8.79 -2.77
CA ASP A 589 29.54 -8.37 -2.76
C ASP A 589 29.65 -6.90 -2.30
N ASP A 590 30.10 -6.76 -1.04
CA ASP A 590 30.52 -5.53 -0.39
C ASP A 590 31.76 -4.92 -1.09
N ASN A 591 31.59 -3.79 -1.78
CA ASN A 591 32.72 -2.96 -2.21
C ASN A 591 33.12 -2.00 -1.10
N ASN A 592 34.05 -2.45 -0.24
CA ASN A 592 34.72 -1.63 0.75
C ASN A 592 36.02 -1.03 0.17
N ILE A 593 35.96 0.21 -0.34
CA ILE A 593 37.16 1.00 -0.68
C ILE A 593 37.70 1.59 0.63
N THR A 594 38.75 0.98 1.17
CA THR A 594 39.51 1.48 2.33
C THR A 594 40.73 2.25 1.85
N THR A 595 40.73 3.57 2.00
CA THR A 595 41.94 4.40 1.94
C THR A 595 42.68 4.32 3.29
N LYS A 596 43.90 3.77 3.28
CA LYS A 596 44.80 3.69 4.45
C LYS A 596 45.27 5.08 4.92
N PRO A 597 45.37 5.35 6.22
CA PRO A 597 46.16 6.45 6.76
C PRO A 597 47.58 6.00 7.14
N THR A 598 48.55 6.90 6.91
CA THR A 598 49.98 6.78 7.25
C THR A 598 50.22 7.08 8.75
N PRO A 599 51.14 6.40 9.45
CA PRO A 599 51.33 6.59 10.89
C PRO A 599 52.29 7.75 11.21
N THR A 600 52.01 8.48 12.29
CA THR A 600 52.93 9.41 12.96
C THR A 600 53.27 8.87 14.36
N PRO A 601 54.50 9.04 14.87
CA PRO A 601 54.97 8.33 16.05
C PRO A 601 54.61 9.06 17.36
N THR A 602 54.22 8.27 18.36
CA THR A 602 54.03 8.66 19.76
C THR A 602 55.36 8.75 20.49
N THR A 603 55.59 9.86 21.19
CA THR A 603 56.54 9.98 22.30
C THR A 603 55.78 10.17 23.61
N THR A 604 56.16 9.34 24.57
CA THR A 604 55.71 9.23 25.95
C THR A 604 56.22 10.40 26.80
N THR A 605 55.40 10.93 27.71
CA THR A 605 55.80 11.37 29.07
C THR A 605 54.57 11.79 29.87
N THR A 606 54.34 11.13 31.02
CA THR A 606 53.55 11.61 32.16
C THR A 606 54.46 12.45 33.09
N PRO A 607 53.93 13.35 33.93
CA PRO A 607 53.49 12.96 35.28
C PRO A 607 52.27 13.71 35.88
N ASN A 608 51.63 13.02 36.84
CA ASN A 608 50.87 13.43 38.03
C ASN A 608 50.37 14.89 38.20
N ALA A 609 49.10 15.04 38.58
CA ALA A 609 48.69 15.38 39.97
C ALA A 609 47.15 15.50 40.11
N ASP A 610 46.63 14.86 41.16
CA ASP A 610 45.54 15.27 42.08
C ASP A 610 44.36 16.13 41.60
N HIS A 611 43.12 15.62 41.76
CA HIS A 611 42.20 16.05 42.82
C HIS A 611 40.80 15.40 42.79
N HIS A 612 40.38 15.04 43.99
CA HIS A 612 39.03 15.01 44.58
C HIS A 612 37.91 14.05 44.12
N HIS A 613 37.61 13.14 45.05
CA HIS A 613 36.33 12.50 45.34
C HIS A 613 35.10 13.43 45.24
N HIS A 614 34.01 12.90 44.67
CA HIS A 614 32.74 12.85 45.40
C HIS A 614 31.86 11.67 44.95
N HIS A 615 31.56 10.80 45.92
CA HIS A 615 30.48 9.83 45.88
C HIS A 615 29.12 10.55 45.87
N HIS A 616 28.16 10.04 45.10
CA HIS A 616 26.77 9.92 45.59
C HIS A 616 26.07 8.71 44.98
N HIS A 617 25.79 7.74 45.85
CA HIS A 617 24.68 6.79 45.72
C HIS A 617 23.35 7.54 45.89
N HIS A 618 22.33 7.17 45.11
CA HIS A 618 21.08 6.68 45.69
C HIS A 618 20.23 5.89 44.68
N HIS A 619 19.81 4.71 45.14
CA HIS A 619 18.71 3.90 44.63
C HIS A 619 17.36 4.62 44.80
N HIS A 620 16.46 4.47 43.82
CA HIS A 620 15.22 3.71 44.03
C HIS A 620 14.69 3.13 42.73
#